data_AF-A0A645GIL6-F1
#
_entry.id   AF-A0A645GIL6-F1
#
_cell.length_a   1.000
_cell.length_b   1.000
_cell.length_c   1.000
_cell.angle_alpha   90.00
_cell.angle_beta   90.00
_cell.angle_gamma   90.00
#
_symmetry.space_group_name_H-M   'P 1'
#
loop_
_entity.id
_entity.type
_entity.pdbx_description
1 polymer ?
#
loop_
_entity_poly.entity_id
_entity_poly.type
_entity_poly.pdbx_seq_one_letter_code
_entity_poly.pdbx_strand_id
1 'polypeptide(L)' 'MVDFSKELVSEMNAGGSTEMAILKSITNSLARYYTVDKVYISIEGNPYSSGHFEMKKDEFFTVDFKDSSELK' A
#
# COMPACT_ATOMS: atom_id res chain seq x y z
N MET A 1 -10.92 -3.09 -0.89
CA MET A 1 -9.98 -2.83 -1.99
C MET A 1 -9.93 -1.34 -2.23
N VAL A 2 -8.80 -0.82 -2.70
CA VAL A 2 -8.65 0.57 -3.13
C VAL A 2 -7.97 0.58 -4.49
N ASP A 3 -8.48 1.40 -5.41
CA ASP A 3 -7.93 1.55 -6.74
C ASP A 3 -7.43 2.98 -6.91
N PHE A 4 -6.15 3.11 -7.26
CA PHE A 4 -5.51 4.39 -7.51
C PHE A 4 -5.30 4.59 -9.01
N SER A 5 -5.12 5.83 -9.42
CA SER A 5 -4.67 6.14 -10.76
C SER A 5 -3.16 5.92 -10.90
N LYS A 6 -2.67 5.87 -12.14
CA LYS A 6 -1.25 5.62 -12.46
C LYS A 6 -0.28 6.66 -11.86
N GLU A 7 -0.77 7.85 -11.51
CA GLU A 7 0.02 8.92 -10.91
C GLU A 7 0.66 8.48 -9.59
N LEU A 8 0.04 7.56 -8.85
CA LEU A 8 0.63 7.00 -7.63
C LEU A 8 2.00 6.39 -7.92
N VAL A 9 2.14 5.62 -8.99
CA VAL A 9 3.42 4.95 -9.32
C VAL A 9 4.34 5.79 -10.21
N SER A 10 3.81 6.72 -11.02
CA SER A 10 4.64 7.57 -11.89
C SER A 10 5.36 8.68 -11.13
N GLU A 11 4.70 9.25 -10.11
CA GLU A 11 5.27 10.33 -9.30
C GLU A 11 6.16 9.80 -8.16
N MET A 12 6.07 8.50 -7.86
CA MET A 12 6.97 7.79 -6.95
C MET A 12 8.31 7.51 -7.63
N ASN A 13 9.04 8.56 -7.99
CA ASN A 13 10.46 8.49 -8.36
C ASN A 13 11.34 8.39 -7.09
N ALA A 14 10.98 7.49 -6.20
CA ALA A 14 11.66 7.27 -4.93
C ALA A 14 12.01 5.79 -4.83
N GLY A 15 13.24 5.46 -4.44
CA GLY A 15 13.70 4.07 -4.37
C GLY A 15 12.78 3.20 -3.50
N GLY A 16 12.84 1.87 -3.70
CA GLY A 16 11.90 0.90 -3.12
C GLY A 16 11.65 0.99 -1.61
N SER A 17 12.58 1.54 -0.81
CA SER A 17 12.36 1.80 0.62
C SER A 17 11.32 2.90 0.90
N THR A 18 11.35 3.99 0.12
CA THR A 18 10.37 5.08 0.23
C THR A 18 9.01 4.60 -0.27
N GLU A 19 9.01 3.82 -1.34
CA GLU A 19 7.79 3.20 -1.86
C GLU A 19 7.12 2.28 -0.84
N MET A 20 7.88 1.43 -0.16
CA MET A 20 7.38 0.62 0.94
C MET A 20 6.79 1.48 2.06
N ALA A 21 7.40 2.61 2.41
CA ALA A 21 6.89 3.49 3.46
C ALA A 21 5.53 4.14 3.08
N ILE A 22 5.37 4.52 1.81
CA ILE A 22 4.10 5.03 1.27
C ILE A 22 3.03 3.94 1.31
N LEU A 23 3.34 2.74 0.80
CA LEU A 23 2.42 1.60 0.79
C LEU A 23 2.00 1.19 2.21
N LYS A 24 2.94 1.19 3.17
CA LYS A 24 2.64 0.96 4.59
C LYS A 24 1.71 2.04 5.15
N SER A 25 1.96 3.31 4.83
CA SER A 25 1.14 4.43 5.30
C SER A 25 -0.30 4.32 4.79
N ILE A 26 -0.48 4.00 3.50
CA ILE A 26 -1.79 3.75 2.89
C ILE A 26 -2.48 2.56 3.55
N THR A 27 -1.77 1.42 3.62
CA THR A 27 -2.30 0.16 4.17
C THR A 27 -2.76 0.35 5.61
N ASN A 28 -1.92 0.93 6.48
CA ASN A 28 -2.23 1.14 7.89
C ASN A 28 -3.39 2.11 8.09
N SER A 29 -3.45 3.18 7.31
CA SER A 29 -4.54 4.18 7.40
C SER A 29 -5.89 3.57 7.04
N LEU A 30 -5.95 2.84 5.93
CA LEU A 30 -7.18 2.18 5.47
C LEU A 30 -7.59 1.04 6.39
N ALA A 31 -6.62 0.21 6.79
CA ALA A 31 -6.85 -0.88 7.72
C ALA A 31 -7.44 -0.41 9.04
N ARG A 32 -6.88 0.64 9.63
CA ARG A 32 -7.38 1.22 10.88
C ARG A 32 -8.77 1.84 10.70
N TYR A 33 -8.99 2.60 9.62
CA TYR A 33 -10.27 3.27 9.39
C TYR A 33 -11.42 2.26 9.16
N TYR A 34 -11.16 1.22 8.37
CA TYR A 34 -12.16 0.21 8.03
C TYR A 34 -12.16 -1.01 8.96
N THR A 35 -11.30 -1.06 9.97
CA THR A 35 -11.12 -2.21 10.89
C THR A 35 -10.87 -3.53 10.13
N VAL A 36 -9.90 -3.52 9.20
CA VAL A 36 -9.51 -4.68 8.39
C VAL A 36 -8.01 -4.95 8.52
N ASP A 37 -7.59 -6.21 8.40
CA ASP A 37 -6.18 -6.60 8.58
C ASP A 37 -5.36 -6.63 7.27
N LYS A 38 -6.05 -6.50 6.13
CA LYS A 38 -5.45 -6.59 4.79
C LYS A 38 -6.09 -5.61 3.81
N VAL A 39 -5.29 -5.04 2.93
CA VAL A 39 -5.71 -4.08 1.91
C VAL A 39 -5.22 -4.57 0.54
N TYR A 40 -6.17 -4.69 -0.40
CA TYR A 40 -5.84 -4.87 -1.81
C TYR A 40 -5.69 -3.50 -2.47
N ILE A 41 -4.53 -3.25 -3.06
CA ILE A 41 -4.22 -2.01 -3.78
C ILE A 41 -4.08 -2.34 -5.26
N SER A 42 -4.79 -1.61 -6.11
CA SER A 42 -4.70 -1.68 -7.57
C SER A 42 -4.35 -0.32 -8.19
N ILE A 43 -3.80 -0.38 -9.40
CA ILE A 43 -3.53 0.78 -10.26
C ILE A 43 -4.36 0.61 -11.55
N GLU A 44 -5.30 1.53 -11.78
CA GLU A 44 -6.22 1.51 -12.93
C GLU A 44 -6.86 0.13 -13.16
N GLY A 45 -7.33 -0.50 -12.07
CA GLY A 45 -7.98 -1.80 -12.07
C GLY A 45 -7.05 -3.03 -12.16
N ASN A 46 -5.74 -2.83 -12.27
CA ASN A 46 -4.75 -3.92 -12.30
C ASN A 46 -4.09 -4.08 -10.92
N PRO A 47 -3.64 -5.29 -10.54
CA PRO A 47 -2.84 -5.47 -9.33
C PRO A 47 -1.68 -4.47 -9.26
N TYR A 48 -1.38 -3.98 -8.06
CA TYR A 48 -0.30 -3.00 -7.87
C TYR A 48 1.01 -3.48 -8.50
N SER A 49 1.57 -2.67 -9.39
CA SER A 49 2.84 -2.94 -10.04
C SER A 49 3.61 -1.65 -10.24
N SER A 50 4.88 -1.65 -9.85
CA SER A 50 5.82 -0.55 -10.00
C SER A 50 7.20 -1.08 -10.42
N GLY A 51 8.22 -0.23 -10.41
CA GLY A 51 9.61 -0.65 -10.63
C GLY A 51 10.21 -1.49 -9.50
N HIS A 52 9.62 -1.52 -8.30
CA HIS A 52 10.18 -2.21 -7.14
C HIS A 52 9.29 -3.31 -6.56
N PHE A 53 7.97 -3.21 -6.75
CA PHE A 53 7.00 -4.19 -6.25
C PHE A 53 6.04 -4.59 -7.36
N GLU A 54 5.74 -5.89 -7.42
CA GLU A 54 4.74 -6.46 -8.31
C GLU A 54 3.86 -7.38 -7.46
N MET A 55 2.57 -7.05 -7.39
CA MET A 55 1.58 -7.84 -6.68
C MET A 55 0.81 -8.69 -7.68
N LYS A 56 0.55 -9.94 -7.33
CA LYS A 56 -0.33 -10.81 -8.12
C LYS A 56 -1.79 -10.55 -7.78
N LYS A 57 -2.65 -11.07 -8.66
CA LYS A 57 -4.06 -11.22 -8.34
C LYS A 57 -4.19 -12.03 -7.04
N ASP A 58 -5.02 -11.54 -6.13
CA ASP A 58 -5.27 -12.10 -4.79
C ASP A 58 -4.10 -11.99 -3.78
N GLU A 59 -3.07 -11.19 -4.05
CA GLU A 59 -2.09 -10.76 -3.05
C GLU A 59 -2.52 -9.46 -2.37
N PHE A 60 -2.25 -9.35 -1.07
CA PHE A 60 -2.70 -8.23 -0.24
C PHE A 60 -1.53 -7.62 0.53
N PHE A 61 -1.58 -6.31 0.73
CA PHE A 61 -0.76 -5.66 1.74
C PHE A 61 -1.38 -5.90 3.11
N THR A 62 -0.58 -6.41 4.05
CA THR A 62 -1.01 -6.66 5.42
C THR A 62 -0.49 -5.56 6.33
N VAL A 63 -1.24 -5.29 7.39
CA VAL A 63 -0.82 -4.35 8.40
C VAL A 63 0.39 -4.88 9.16
N ASP A 64 1.40 -4.04 9.31
CA ASP A 64 2.52 -4.30 10.20
C ASP A 64 2.56 -3.22 11.29
N PHE A 65 1.90 -3.50 12.41
CA PHE A 65 1.89 -2.63 13.59
C PHE A 65 3.10 -2.85 14.51
N LYS A 66 4.08 -3.70 14.14
CA LYS A 66 5.19 -4.03 15.05
C LYS A 66 6.04 -2.83 15.46
N ASP A 67 6.05 -1.77 14.66
CA ASP A 67 6.82 -0.54 14.93
C ASP A 67 5.94 0.73 15.09
N SER A 68 4.62 0.60 15.13
CA SER A 68 3.72 1.76 15.29
C SER A 68 3.29 1.94 16.73
N SER A 69 3.90 2.89 17.43
CA SER A 69 3.43 3.35 18.74
C SER A 69 2.14 4.18 18.55
N GLU A 70 1.04 3.78 19.19
CA GLU A 70 -0.07 4.73 19.39
C GLU A 70 0.42 5.86 20.29
N LEU A 71 0.42 7.09 19.78
CA LEU A 71 0.58 8.29 20.61
C LEU A 71 -0.68 8.41 21.48
N LYS A 72 -0.52 8.18 22.78
CA LYS A 72 -1.55 8.45 23.80
C LYS A 72 -1.56 9.92 24.18
#